data_AF-A0A655JU22-F1
#
_entry.id   AF-A0A655JU22-F1
#
_cell.length_a   1.000
_cell.length_b   1.000
_cell.length_c   1.000
_cell.angle_alpha   90.00
_cell.angle_beta   90.00
_cell.angle_gamma   90.00
#
_symmetry.space_group_name_H-M   'P 1'
#
loop_
_entity.id
_entity.type
_entity.pdbx_description
1 polymer ?
#
loop_
_entity_poly.entity_id
_entity_poly.type
_entity_poly.pdbx_seq_one_letter_code
_entity_poly.pdbx_strand_id
1 'polypeptide(L)'
;MRTCITDAGLEIVDLQMERLRVEFFDVGAVIYFLRKVIWFLPDFTVEGYHDRLRALHERIQAEGPFVTYSTRALIEARKPS
;
A
#
# COMPACT_ATOMS: atom_id res chain seq x y z
N MET A 1 0.87 14.24 9.23
CA MET A 1 2.30 14.04 8.96
C MET A 1 3.15 15.28 9.20
N ARG A 2 2.82 16.47 8.65
CA ARG A 2 3.61 17.68 8.91
C ARG A 2 3.66 18.06 10.40
N THR A 3 2.51 18.04 11.07
CA THR A 3 2.37 18.40 12.49
C THR A 3 3.20 17.54 13.43
N CYS A 4 3.19 16.20 13.26
CA CYS A 4 3.99 15.33 14.13
C CYS A 4 5.51 15.48 13.95
N ILE A 5 5.98 15.96 12.79
CA ILE A 5 7.40 16.24 12.56
C ILE A 5 7.79 17.55 13.26
N THR A 6 6.95 18.59 13.15
CA THR A 6 7.20 19.87 13.83
C THR A 6 7.07 19.74 15.36
N ASP A 7 6.12 18.93 15.83
CA ASP A 7 5.95 18.64 17.27
C ASP A 7 7.15 17.88 17.85
N ALA A 8 7.85 17.11 17.00
CA ALA A 8 9.11 16.47 17.35
C ALA A 8 10.31 17.44 17.35
N GLY A 9 10.08 18.75 17.13
CA GLY A 9 11.11 19.78 17.13
C GLY A 9 11.98 19.79 15.87
N LEU A 10 11.52 19.20 14.77
CA LEU A 10 12.23 19.19 13.49
C LEU A 10 11.63 20.22 12.52
N GLU A 11 12.50 20.88 11.76
CA GLU A 11 12.12 21.74 10.65
C GLU A 11 12.05 20.91 9.37
N ILE A 12 10.90 20.92 8.68
CA ILE A 12 10.73 20.25 7.39
C ILE A 12 11.37 21.10 6.31
N VAL A 13 12.37 20.54 5.62
CA VAL A 13 13.09 21.16 4.51
C VAL A 13 12.37 20.89 3.19
N ASP A 14 12.02 19.62 2.94
CA ASP A 14 11.25 19.21 1.77
C ASP A 14 10.26 18.12 2.14
N LEU A 15 9.13 18.11 1.45
CA LEU A 15 8.12 17.07 1.55
C LEU A 15 7.50 16.80 0.18
N GLN A 16 7.73 15.60 -0.31
CA GLN A 16 7.14 15.12 -1.56
C GLN A 16 6.23 13.95 -1.26
N MET A 17 5.09 13.90 -1.95
CA MET A 17 4.14 12.80 -1.87
C MET A 17 3.83 12.31 -3.26
N GLU A 18 3.99 11.00 -3.45
CA GLU A 18 3.71 10.36 -4.73
C GLU A 18 2.66 9.28 -4.55
N ARG A 19 1.70 9.25 -5.48
CA ARG A 19 0.65 8.25 -5.55
C ARG A 19 0.86 7.38 -6.77
N LEU A 20 1.42 6.21 -6.55
CA LEU A 20 1.76 5.26 -7.59
C LEU A 20 0.63 4.26 -7.80
N ARG A 21 0.17 4.15 -9.04
CA ARG A 21 -0.81 3.14 -9.47
C ARG A 21 -0.16 1.76 -9.47
N VAL A 22 -0.87 0.77 -8.94
CA VAL A 22 -0.47 -0.63 -8.91
C VAL A 22 -1.61 -1.45 -9.47
N GLU A 23 -1.33 -2.35 -10.40
CA GLU A 23 -2.34 -3.15 -11.08
C GLU A 23 -2.06 -4.64 -10.90
N PHE A 24 -3.09 -5.38 -10.53
CA PHE A 24 -3.06 -6.84 -10.46
C PHE A 24 -3.98 -7.40 -11.54
N PHE A 25 -3.40 -8.15 -12.47
CA PHE A 25 -4.11 -8.74 -13.60
C PHE A 25 -4.68 -10.13 -13.28
N ASP A 26 -4.31 -10.71 -12.14
CA ASP A 26 -4.81 -11.98 -11.67
C ASP A 26 -4.79 -12.06 -10.13
N VAL A 27 -5.61 -12.95 -9.58
CA VAL A 27 -5.71 -13.16 -8.12
C VAL A 27 -4.44 -13.81 -7.55
N GLY A 28 -3.70 -14.58 -8.34
CA GLY A 28 -2.42 -15.17 -7.94
C GLY A 28 -1.36 -14.11 -7.65
N ALA A 29 -1.29 -13.04 -8.45
CA ALA A 29 -0.43 -11.89 -8.21
C ALA A 29 -0.79 -11.16 -6.91
N VAL A 30 -2.09 -11.03 -6.60
CA VAL A 30 -2.57 -10.48 -5.32
C VAL A 30 -2.13 -11.37 -4.14
N ILE A 31 -2.34 -12.68 -4.25
CA ILE A 31 -1.93 -13.65 -3.22
C ILE A 31 -0.42 -13.59 -3.00
N TYR A 32 0.36 -13.59 -4.08
CA TYR A 32 1.82 -13.49 -4.01
C TYR A 32 2.25 -12.20 -3.29
N PHE A 33 1.65 -11.07 -3.65
CA PHE A 33 1.92 -9.79 -3.00
C PHE A 33 1.62 -9.84 -1.50
N LEU A 34 0.44 -10.32 -1.09
CA LEU A 34 0.06 -10.40 0.32
C LEU A 34 0.97 -11.34 1.13
N ARG A 35 1.49 -12.41 0.52
CA ARG A 35 2.46 -13.31 1.17
C ARG A 35 3.87 -12.72 1.29
N LYS A 36 4.23 -11.76 0.43
CA LYS A 36 5.55 -11.09 0.46
C LYS A 36 5.55 -9.81 1.30
N VAL A 37 4.43 -9.11 1.35
CA VAL A 37 4.26 -7.84 2.05
C VAL A 37 3.45 -8.10 3.33
N ILE A 38 4.05 -8.84 4.25
CA ILE A 38 3.36 -9.43 5.40
C ILE A 38 2.76 -8.41 6.38
N TRP A 39 3.24 -7.17 6.37
CA TRP A 39 2.73 -6.11 7.25
C TRP A 39 1.44 -5.46 6.74
N PHE A 40 1.06 -5.66 5.47
CA PHE A 40 -0.22 -5.14 4.95
C PHE A 40 -1.42 -5.90 5.49
N LEU A 41 -1.25 -7.22 5.67
CA LEU A 41 -2.29 -8.09 6.18
C LEU A 41 -1.63 -9.16 7.07
N PRO A 42 -1.46 -8.87 8.37
CA PRO A 42 -0.98 -9.86 9.32
C PRO A 42 -1.86 -11.12 9.25
N ASP A 43 -1.23 -12.29 9.39
CA ASP A 43 -1.89 -13.59 9.41
C ASP A 43 -2.71 -13.94 8.14
N PHE A 44 -2.33 -13.38 6.99
CA PHE A 44 -2.94 -13.74 5.72
C PHE A 44 -2.75 -15.23 5.39
N THR A 45 -3.85 -15.92 5.16
CA THR A 45 -3.91 -17.26 4.57
C THR A 45 -4.85 -17.25 3.38
N VAL A 46 -4.61 -18.11 2.39
CA VAL A 46 -5.48 -18.20 1.22
C VAL A 46 -6.84 -18.77 1.65
N GLU A 47 -6.83 -19.76 2.54
CA GLU A 47 -8.00 -20.44 3.06
C GLU A 47 -8.90 -19.49 3.85
N GLY A 48 -8.33 -18.68 4.75
CA GLY A 48 -9.08 -17.72 5.57
C GLY A 48 -9.72 -16.59 4.76
N TYR A 49 -9.20 -16.33 3.55
CA TYR A 49 -9.69 -15.28 2.65
C TYR A 49 -10.31 -15.84 1.36
N HIS A 50 -10.57 -17.15 1.28
CA HIS A 50 -10.94 -17.84 0.05
C HIS A 50 -12.11 -17.16 -0.69
N ASP A 51 -13.22 -16.90 -0.01
CA ASP A 51 -14.40 -16.31 -0.67
C ASP A 51 -14.15 -14.88 -1.16
N ARG A 52 -13.34 -14.09 -0.44
CA ARG A 52 -12.95 -12.75 -0.87
C ARG A 52 -12.00 -12.81 -2.06
N LEU A 53 -11.07 -13.76 -2.08
CA LEU A 53 -10.15 -13.97 -3.19
C LEU A 53 -10.89 -14.47 -4.44
N ARG A 54 -11.88 -15.35 -4.28
CA ARG A 54 -12.74 -15.81 -5.38
C ARG A 54 -13.58 -14.67 -5.96
N ALA A 55 -14.23 -13.88 -5.13
CA ALA A 55 -14.97 -12.70 -5.59
C ALA A 55 -14.05 -11.69 -6.31
N LEU A 56 -12.82 -11.50 -5.81
CA LEU A 56 -11.83 -10.66 -6.46
C LEU A 56 -11.39 -11.24 -7.82
N HIS A 57 -11.19 -12.55 -7.90
CA HIS A 57 -10.88 -13.22 -9.16
C HIS A 57 -11.99 -13.02 -10.20
N GLU A 58 -13.24 -13.28 -9.83
CA GLU A 58 -14.41 -13.09 -10.69
C GLU A 58 -14.50 -11.64 -11.19
N ARG A 59 -14.29 -10.66 -10.30
CA ARG A 59 -14.22 -9.25 -10.68
C ARG A 59 -13.11 -8.98 -11.68
N ILE A 60 -11.91 -9.53 -11.46
CA ILE A 60 -10.78 -9.33 -12.37
C ILE A 60 -11.09 -9.89 -13.78
N GLN A 61 -11.76 -11.04 -13.84
CA GLN A 61 -12.16 -11.64 -15.12
C GLN A 61 -13.25 -10.82 -15.84
N ALA A 62 -14.21 -10.26 -15.11
CA ALA A 62 -15.35 -9.56 -15.69
C ALA A 62 -15.05 -8.08 -16.02
N GLU A 63 -14.29 -7.40 -15.17
CA GLU A 63 -14.12 -5.93 -15.19
C GLU A 63 -12.69 -5.49 -15.55
N GLY A 64 -11.74 -6.43 -15.62
CA GLY A 64 -10.34 -6.14 -15.86
C GLY A 64 -9.52 -5.96 -14.58
N PRO A 65 -8.31 -5.38 -14.65
CA PRO A 65 -7.33 -5.48 -13.58
C PRO A 65 -7.80 -4.85 -12.26
N PHE A 66 -7.41 -5.47 -11.15
CA PHE A 66 -7.59 -4.88 -9.83
C PHE A 66 -6.55 -3.78 -9.59
N VAL A 67 -7.01 -2.53 -9.61
CA VAL A 67 -6.18 -1.35 -9.44
C VAL A 67 -6.19 -0.91 -7.99
N THR A 68 -5.00 -0.77 -7.41
CA THR A 68 -4.77 -0.11 -6.12
C THR A 68 -3.76 1.03 -6.28
N TYR A 69 -3.57 1.79 -5.21
CA TYR A 69 -2.63 2.89 -5.18
C TYR A 69 -1.76 2.80 -3.94
N SER A 70 -0.45 2.82 -4.15
CA SER A 70 0.50 3.00 -3.05
C SER A 70 0.84 4.48 -2.93
N THR A 71 0.77 5.00 -1.71
CA THR A 71 1.23 6.37 -1.43
C THR A 71 2.57 6.30 -0.74
N ARG A 72 3.54 7.05 -1.25
CA ARG A 72 4.87 7.20 -0.64
C ARG A 72 5.09 8.66 -0.31
N ALA A 73 5.83 8.90 0.76
CA ALA A 73 6.32 10.23 1.09
C ALA A 73 7.84 10.20 1.21
N LEU A 74 8.48 11.21 0.63
CA LEU A 74 9.87 11.55 0.86
C LEU A 74 9.88 12.80 1.74
N ILE A 75 10.59 12.73 2.86
CA ILE A 75 10.61 13.78 3.87
C ILE A 75 12.07 14.12 4.13
N GLU A 76 12.44 15.37 3.89
CA GLU A 76 13.70 15.93 4.34
C GLU A 76 13.41 16.85 5.53
N ALA A 77 14.06 16.60 6.66
CA ALA A 77 13.89 17.41 7.87
C ALA A 77 15.23 17.55 8.60
N ARG A 78 15.41 18.68 9.27
CA ARG A 78 16.62 18.99 10.05
C ARG A 78 16.29 19.40 11.47
N LYS A 79 17.27 19.25 12.36
CA LYS A 79 17.19 19.86 13.68
C LYS A 79 17.43 21.38 13.53
N PRO A 80 16.61 22.23 14.17
CA PRO A 80 16.86 23.67 14.24
C PRO A 80 18.19 23.96 14.95
N SER A 81 18.85 25.05 14.53
CA SER A 81 20.09 25.58 15.13
C SER A 81 19.91 25.94 16.60
#